data_AF-A0A419EU77-F1
#
_entry.id   AF-A0A419EU77-F1
#
_cell.length_a   1.000
_cell.length_b   1.000
_cell.length_c   1.000
_cell.angle_alpha   90.00
_cell.angle_beta   90.00
_cell.angle_gamma   90.00
#
_symmetry.space_group_name_H-M   'P 1'
#
loop_
_entity.id
_entity.type
_entity.pdbx_description
1 polymer ?
#
loop_
_entity_poly.entity_id
_entity_poly.type
_entity_poly.pdbx_seq_one_letter_code
_entity_poly.pdbx_strand_id
1 'polypeptide(L)'
;QHFQPRCAIGMVPWLNKYSPGDTTALIAALGCDNGCDFCTTTTHFGGKRHQMVTPEQVKNEIKMWQQHTPGTNYIIYEEDQNKEFINEMGRLLRADPDIDFSKFDITILISIRSLSRFDDLDEIVHNNVSNMFIGLESKFAPDEGYGKRSGDAKHILHQLYARGVATMIGWMAGFDFHTREALEEDFQFLLECEPTAAQLTRVTPYPGTPLYNRLKEEGRIKPFKWEDVSFYGGGMIHKNLYEHEIMEFIRKGDERLFHTWGPTILRFFKVYFNGYERYKDYDDKHFRQIAERYRQRVYEAYAMIPALERFAPNGRVRKMVKELEQRWKHHFGEPSKFLKVQAKYTELKAACATMREIVDPTNRHIRIPPAKRYYYFGKDIKDDGSLPYKKEYLNEDPAYISYMKLQAAEQSLLGVAHAAAQVLDFPDSKLHDAIDALRNDASSLLLCLADHLRRPNLDVREFFEDMKEGALDLLAKAVEAGENPENEIDFMVQNAKESLAAALEHYAKQVQGGDGLKKLLTHPALMSFAKATLEAVGAVR
;
A
#
# COMPACT_ATOMS: atom_id res chain seq x y z
N GLN A 1 2.27 -0.79 22.59
CA GLN A 1 1.09 -0.75 21.70
C GLN A 1 0.65 -2.20 21.49
N HIS A 2 -0.61 -2.58 21.65
CA HIS A 2 -1.05 -3.98 21.42
C HIS A 2 -1.60 -4.24 19.99
N PHE A 3 -1.67 -3.20 19.17
CA PHE A 3 -2.23 -3.26 17.82
C PHE A 3 -1.25 -2.65 16.83
N GLN A 4 -0.84 -3.43 15.84
CA GLN A 4 -0.06 -2.96 14.71
C GLN A 4 -1.03 -2.49 13.61
N PRO A 5 -1.01 -1.21 13.20
CA PRO A 5 -1.76 -0.77 12.04
C PRO A 5 -1.21 -1.39 10.75
N ARG A 6 -2.08 -1.53 9.74
CA ARG A 6 -1.64 -1.74 8.36
C ARG A 6 -1.14 -0.40 7.80
N CYS A 7 0.07 -0.38 7.27
CA CYS A 7 0.55 0.77 6.50
C CYS A 7 0.17 0.62 5.01
N ALA A 8 -0.10 1.73 4.33
CA ALA A 8 -0.42 1.74 2.89
C ALA A 8 0.76 1.27 2.00
N ILE A 9 1.96 1.16 2.56
CA ILE A 9 3.17 0.63 1.92
C ILE A 9 3.26 -0.91 2.04
N GLY A 10 2.37 -1.52 2.84
CA GLY A 10 2.29 -2.96 3.02
C GLY A 10 1.92 -3.69 1.72
N MET A 11 2.30 -4.96 1.66
CA MET A 11 1.97 -5.83 0.53
C MET A 11 0.46 -5.93 0.31
N VAL A 12 0.09 -6.27 -0.91
CA VAL A 12 -1.32 -6.35 -1.30
C VAL A 12 -2.03 -7.31 -0.33
N PRO A 13 -3.15 -6.90 0.31
CA PRO A 13 -3.69 -7.57 1.50
C PRO A 13 -3.91 -9.07 1.41
N TRP A 14 -4.09 -9.62 0.21
CA TRP A 14 -4.34 -11.04 -0.05
C TRP A 14 -3.08 -11.87 -0.36
N LEU A 15 -1.93 -11.23 -0.53
CA LEU A 15 -0.64 -11.90 -0.63
C LEU A 15 0.06 -11.99 0.73
N ASN A 16 -0.31 -11.15 1.68
CA ASN A 16 0.34 -11.12 2.99
C ASN A 16 -0.18 -12.28 3.88
N LYS A 17 0.74 -13.15 4.29
CA LYS A 17 0.51 -14.24 5.26
C LYS A 17 -0.04 -13.74 6.60
N TYR A 18 0.23 -12.47 6.95
CA TYR A 18 -0.18 -11.84 8.21
C TYR A 18 -1.32 -10.86 7.95
N SER A 19 -2.56 -11.30 8.23
CA SER A 19 -3.74 -10.44 8.17
C SER A 19 -3.86 -9.37 9.28
N PRO A 20 -3.22 -9.45 10.48
CA PRO A 20 -3.08 -8.26 11.33
C PRO A 20 -2.13 -7.24 10.67
N GLY A 21 -2.20 -5.97 11.08
CA GLY A 21 -1.21 -5.00 10.59
C GLY A 21 0.20 -5.41 11.00
N ASP A 22 1.18 -5.00 10.21
CA ASP A 22 2.58 -5.41 10.31
C ASP A 22 3.50 -4.22 10.59
N THR A 23 2.95 -3.05 10.92
CA THR A 23 3.72 -1.82 11.05
C THR A 23 3.59 -1.26 12.46
N THR A 24 4.69 -0.78 13.03
CA THR A 24 4.71 -0.03 14.28
C THR A 24 5.42 1.32 14.12
N ALA A 25 5.05 2.28 14.95
CA ALA A 25 5.58 3.64 14.91
C ALA A 25 6.38 3.94 16.18
N LEU A 26 7.64 4.32 16.02
CA LEU A 26 8.56 4.68 17.09
C LEU A 26 8.90 6.17 16.99
N ILE A 27 8.49 6.97 17.97
CA ILE A 27 8.77 8.41 17.98
C ILE A 27 10.16 8.64 18.58
N ALA A 28 11.17 8.79 17.72
CA ALA A 28 12.56 9.01 18.14
C ALA A 28 12.80 10.47 18.53
N ALA A 29 12.23 11.41 17.77
CA ALA A 29 12.35 12.83 18.00
C ALA A 29 11.11 13.59 17.52
N LEU A 30 10.93 14.80 18.05
CA LEU A 30 9.88 15.74 17.66
C LEU A 30 10.50 17.04 17.18
N GLY A 31 9.82 17.74 16.27
CA GLY A 31 10.31 19.01 15.75
C GLY A 31 11.40 18.87 14.67
N CYS A 32 11.71 19.98 14.02
CA CYS A 32 12.69 20.08 12.95
C CYS A 32 13.36 21.45 12.98
N ASP A 33 14.67 21.50 12.73
CA ASP A 33 15.48 22.73 12.70
C ASP A 33 15.69 23.29 11.28
N ASN A 34 15.06 22.69 10.26
CA ASN A 34 15.13 23.17 8.87
C ASN A 34 14.37 24.47 8.61
N GLY A 35 13.42 24.86 9.46
CA GLY A 35 12.84 26.21 9.40
C GLY A 35 11.85 26.49 8.25
N CYS A 36 11.27 25.48 7.60
CA CYS A 36 10.35 25.71 6.47
C CYS A 36 9.08 26.48 6.90
N ASP A 37 8.77 27.57 6.20
CA ASP A 37 7.73 28.54 6.58
C ASP A 37 6.29 28.00 6.53
N PHE A 38 6.05 26.95 5.76
CA PHE A 38 4.77 26.24 5.64
C PHE A 38 4.60 25.11 6.67
N CYS A 39 5.67 24.68 7.34
CA CYS A 39 5.68 23.45 8.12
C CYS A 39 5.07 23.66 9.52
N THR A 40 3.99 22.92 9.80
CA THR A 40 3.32 22.94 11.11
C THR A 40 4.19 22.36 12.21
N THR A 41 4.93 21.26 11.95
CA THR A 41 5.80 20.67 12.96
C THR A 41 6.93 21.62 13.37
N THR A 42 7.61 22.23 12.39
CA THR A 42 8.66 23.23 12.66
C THR A 42 8.12 24.39 13.49
N THR A 43 6.94 24.91 13.12
CA THR A 43 6.29 26.01 13.86
C THR A 43 5.93 25.60 15.28
N HIS A 44 5.33 24.41 15.46
CA HIS A 44 4.86 23.92 16.75
C HIS A 44 6.00 23.72 17.76
N PHE A 45 7.14 23.21 17.30
CA PHE A 45 8.33 22.98 18.14
C PHE A 45 9.34 24.13 18.11
N GLY A 46 8.94 25.31 17.62
CA GLY A 46 9.78 26.52 17.64
C GLY A 46 11.09 26.40 16.87
N GLY A 47 11.09 25.63 15.78
CA GLY A 47 12.26 25.42 14.93
C GLY A 47 13.38 24.61 15.60
N LYS A 48 13.06 23.75 16.56
CA LYS A 48 14.02 22.92 17.28
C LYS A 48 13.70 21.44 17.12
N ARG A 49 14.75 20.64 17.11
CA ARG A 49 14.68 19.18 17.24
C ARG A 49 14.75 18.80 18.72
N HIS A 50 13.82 17.96 19.15
CA HIS A 50 13.74 17.42 20.51
C HIS A 50 13.86 15.91 20.45
N GLN A 51 15.00 15.37 20.87
CA GLN A 51 15.17 13.93 20.98
C GLN A 51 14.35 13.39 22.15
N MET A 52 13.54 12.36 21.88
CA MET A 52 12.61 11.77 22.86
C MET A 52 13.17 10.51 23.50
N VAL A 53 13.94 9.72 22.73
CA VAL A 53 14.55 8.46 23.16
C VAL A 53 15.98 8.33 22.64
N THR A 54 16.77 7.43 23.23
CA THR A 54 18.13 7.12 22.76
C THR A 54 18.13 6.04 21.67
N PRO A 55 19.21 5.93 20.87
CA PRO A 55 19.38 4.82 19.93
C PRO A 55 19.25 3.43 20.59
N GLU A 56 19.75 3.29 21.82
CA GLU A 56 19.66 2.05 22.59
C GLU A 56 18.21 1.70 22.98
N GLN A 57 17.41 2.70 23.37
CA GLN A 57 15.99 2.49 23.66
C GLN A 57 15.23 2.04 22.40
N VAL A 58 15.51 2.65 21.24
CA VAL A 58 14.92 2.21 19.95
C VAL A 58 15.33 0.78 19.62
N LYS A 59 16.62 0.43 19.79
CA LYS A 59 17.11 -0.95 19.59
C LYS A 59 16.36 -1.93 20.49
N ASN A 60 16.17 -1.61 21.77
CA ASN A 60 15.49 -2.49 22.73
C ASN A 60 14.01 -2.67 22.38
N GLU A 61 13.35 -1.62 21.88
CA GLU A 61 11.97 -1.70 21.39
C GLU A 61 11.86 -2.58 20.13
N ILE A 62 12.79 -2.45 19.18
CA ILE A 62 12.88 -3.33 18.01
C ILE A 62 13.07 -4.79 18.45
N LYS A 63 14.00 -5.07 19.37
CA LYS A 63 14.26 -6.41 19.90
C LYS A 63 13.00 -7.01 20.55
N MET A 64 12.31 -6.24 21.38
CA MET A 64 11.07 -6.64 22.03
C MET A 64 9.99 -7.00 21.00
N TRP A 65 9.76 -6.13 20.01
CA TRP A 65 8.78 -6.37 18.95
C TRP A 65 9.12 -7.55 18.06
N GLN A 66 10.40 -7.77 17.77
CA GLN A 66 10.83 -8.93 16.99
C GLN A 66 10.52 -10.25 17.71
N GLN A 67 10.57 -10.27 19.05
CA GLN A 67 10.19 -11.43 19.85
C GLN A 67 8.67 -11.62 19.92
N HIS A 68 7.90 -10.54 20.01
CA HIS A 68 6.44 -10.60 20.13
C HIS A 68 5.73 -10.80 18.79
N THR A 69 6.22 -10.18 17.71
CA THR A 69 5.60 -10.17 16.38
C THR A 69 6.69 -10.08 15.29
N PRO A 70 7.33 -11.21 14.95
CA PRO A 70 8.27 -11.27 13.83
C PRO A 70 7.65 -10.76 12.53
N GLY A 71 8.41 -10.03 11.71
CA GLY A 71 7.92 -9.44 10.45
C GLY A 71 7.47 -7.98 10.58
N THR A 72 7.56 -7.39 11.78
CA THR A 72 7.19 -5.99 12.03
C THR A 72 8.06 -5.02 11.22
N ASN A 73 7.42 -4.12 10.48
CA ASN A 73 8.03 -2.95 9.86
C ASN A 73 7.99 -1.77 10.83
N TYR A 74 9.11 -1.07 11.00
CA TYR A 74 9.20 0.06 11.92
C TYR A 74 9.21 1.36 11.13
N ILE A 75 8.37 2.32 11.52
CA ILE A 75 8.53 3.72 11.12
C ILE A 75 9.17 4.44 12.28
N ILE A 76 10.40 4.92 12.09
CA ILE A 76 11.06 5.80 13.05
C ILE A 76 10.65 7.23 12.70
N TYR A 77 9.80 7.80 13.55
CA TYR A 77 9.35 9.18 13.43
C TYR A 77 10.40 10.13 14.00
N GLU A 78 11.04 10.81 13.06
CA GLU A 78 11.89 11.97 13.23
C GLU A 78 11.75 12.79 11.94
N GLU A 79 11.40 14.08 12.03
CA GLU A 79 11.03 14.89 10.86
C GLU A 79 12.16 15.05 9.83
N ASP A 80 13.41 15.01 10.29
CA ASP A 80 14.60 14.94 9.45
C ASP A 80 15.68 14.11 10.17
N GLN A 81 15.83 12.85 9.76
CA GLN A 81 16.66 11.86 10.46
C GLN A 81 18.10 12.32 10.67
N ASN A 82 18.52 12.39 11.93
CA ASN A 82 19.90 12.63 12.33
C ASN A 82 20.81 11.44 12.00
N LYS A 83 21.94 11.72 11.31
CA LYS A 83 22.93 10.73 10.85
C LYS A 83 23.55 9.97 12.02
N GLU A 84 23.98 10.67 13.06
CA GLU A 84 24.65 10.07 14.22
C GLU A 84 23.71 9.12 14.97
N PHE A 85 22.45 9.51 15.14
CA PHE A 85 21.43 8.70 15.78
C PHE A 85 21.18 7.38 15.03
N ILE A 86 20.95 7.44 13.71
CA ILE A 86 20.62 6.24 12.93
C ILE A 86 21.84 5.31 12.80
N ASN A 87 23.04 5.86 12.68
CA ASN A 87 24.27 5.08 12.62
C ASN A 87 24.58 4.39 13.95
N GLU A 88 24.39 5.07 15.08
CA GLU A 88 24.57 4.47 16.40
C GLU A 88 23.52 3.37 16.67
N MET A 89 22.26 3.62 16.30
CA MET A 89 21.20 2.60 16.37
C MET A 89 21.57 1.36 15.54
N GLY A 90 22.01 1.55 14.29
CA GLY A 90 22.44 0.45 13.43
C GLY A 90 23.65 -0.30 13.98
N ARG A 91 24.64 0.40 14.55
CA ARG A 91 25.79 -0.23 15.24
C ARG A 91 25.32 -1.10 16.41
N LEU A 92 24.41 -0.60 17.23
CA LEU A 92 23.84 -1.34 18.36
C LEU A 92 23.02 -2.57 17.91
N LEU A 93 22.25 -2.44 16.84
CA LEU A 93 21.50 -3.57 16.25
C LEU A 93 22.46 -4.66 15.73
N ARG A 94 23.53 -4.28 15.02
CA ARG A 94 24.51 -5.23 14.48
C ARG A 94 25.36 -5.90 15.58
N ALA A 95 25.56 -5.22 16.70
CA ALA A 95 26.30 -5.77 17.84
C ALA A 95 25.47 -6.77 18.68
N ASP A 96 24.14 -6.78 18.54
CA ASP A 96 23.24 -7.65 19.29
C ASP A 96 22.98 -8.96 18.51
N PRO A 97 23.50 -10.12 18.96
CA PRO A 97 23.45 -11.37 18.20
C PRO A 97 22.03 -11.95 18.05
N ASP A 98 21.11 -11.50 18.90
CA ASP A 98 19.71 -11.94 18.91
C ASP A 98 18.87 -11.23 17.84
N ILE A 99 19.39 -10.16 17.24
CA ILE A 99 18.70 -9.42 16.19
C ILE A 99 18.82 -10.18 14.87
N ASP A 100 17.66 -10.39 14.25
CA ASP A 100 17.55 -10.99 12.93
C ASP A 100 17.07 -9.96 11.90
N PHE A 101 17.99 -9.48 11.07
CA PHE A 101 17.70 -8.45 10.07
C PHE A 101 16.74 -8.93 8.97
N SER A 102 16.50 -10.24 8.85
CA SER A 102 15.55 -10.77 7.87
C SER A 102 14.08 -10.60 8.28
N LYS A 103 13.82 -10.21 9.53
CA LYS A 103 12.49 -10.19 10.15
C LYS A 103 11.92 -8.78 10.35
N PHE A 104 12.57 -7.75 9.85
CA PHE A 104 12.08 -6.38 9.96
C PHE A 104 12.67 -5.47 8.91
N ASP A 105 12.05 -4.30 8.78
CA ASP A 105 12.52 -3.19 7.97
C ASP A 105 12.34 -1.88 8.71
N ILE A 106 13.18 -0.90 8.40
CA ILE A 106 13.05 0.45 8.94
C ILE A 106 12.65 1.42 7.82
N THR A 107 11.66 2.24 8.13
CA THR A 107 11.27 3.44 7.39
C THR A 107 11.66 4.66 8.19
N ILE A 108 12.33 5.62 7.57
CA ILE A 108 12.68 6.92 8.18
C ILE A 108 12.09 8.07 7.36
N LEU A 109 12.03 9.27 7.96
CA LEU A 109 11.79 10.52 7.24
C LEU A 109 13.09 11.32 7.22
N ILE A 110 13.53 11.79 6.05
CA ILE A 110 14.82 12.45 5.91
C ILE A 110 14.82 13.43 4.74
N SER A 111 15.63 14.49 4.85
CA SER A 111 15.82 15.49 3.80
C SER A 111 16.99 15.15 2.86
N ILE A 112 17.01 15.73 1.66
CA ILE A 112 18.15 15.63 0.73
C ILE A 112 19.41 16.22 1.36
N ARG A 113 19.29 17.31 2.12
CA ARG A 113 20.39 17.92 2.86
C ARG A 113 21.00 16.94 3.86
N SER A 114 20.18 16.24 4.65
CA SER A 114 20.67 15.25 5.60
C SER A 114 21.30 14.05 4.91
N LEU A 115 20.72 13.56 3.81
CA LEU A 115 21.30 12.49 2.99
C LEU A 115 22.66 12.89 2.40
N SER A 116 22.85 14.14 1.99
CA SER A 116 24.11 14.63 1.43
C SER A 116 25.29 14.64 2.42
N ARG A 117 25.02 14.43 3.72
CA ARG A 117 26.04 14.32 4.78
C ARG A 117 26.54 12.91 5.00
N PHE A 118 25.93 11.90 4.37
CA PHE A 118 26.46 10.54 4.38
C PHE A 118 27.65 10.47 3.43
N ASP A 119 28.76 9.91 3.92
CA ASP A 119 29.97 9.75 3.11
C ASP A 119 29.77 8.60 2.12
N ASP A 120 29.09 7.54 2.58
CA ASP A 120 28.58 6.45 1.75
C ASP A 120 27.12 6.15 2.10
N LEU A 121 26.27 6.11 1.08
CA LEU A 121 24.86 5.72 1.24
C LEU A 121 24.69 4.23 1.56
N ASP A 122 25.74 3.40 1.48
CA ASP A 122 25.70 2.02 2.02
C ASP A 122 25.46 2.00 3.55
N GLU A 123 25.87 3.06 4.28
CA GLU A 123 25.59 3.21 5.73
C GLU A 123 24.09 3.08 6.06
N ILE A 124 23.22 3.56 5.18
CA ILE A 124 21.77 3.50 5.33
C ILE A 124 21.29 2.04 5.37
N VAL A 125 21.78 1.22 4.44
CA VAL A 125 21.38 -0.19 4.35
C VAL A 125 21.96 -0.99 5.51
N HIS A 126 23.16 -0.65 5.97
CA HIS A 126 23.74 -1.26 7.18
C HIS A 126 22.86 -1.04 8.41
N ASN A 127 22.06 0.03 8.42
CA ASN A 127 21.11 0.36 9.49
C ASN A 127 19.73 -0.30 9.28
N ASN A 128 19.60 -1.23 8.32
CA ASN A 128 18.36 -1.90 7.91
C ASN A 128 17.23 -0.98 7.44
N VAL A 129 17.60 0.19 6.90
CA VAL A 129 16.63 1.12 6.31
C VAL A 129 16.37 0.70 4.88
N SER A 130 15.13 0.27 4.59
CA SER A 130 14.70 -0.13 3.24
C SER A 130 13.69 0.84 2.62
N ASN A 131 13.18 1.79 3.40
CA ASN A 131 12.19 2.76 2.96
C ASN A 131 12.48 4.15 3.53
N MET A 132 12.20 5.20 2.76
CA MET A 132 12.33 6.59 3.21
C MET A 132 11.18 7.45 2.73
N PHE A 133 10.70 8.36 3.58
CA PHE A 133 9.95 9.52 3.13
C PHE A 133 10.89 10.70 2.96
N ILE A 134 10.88 11.33 1.78
CA ILE A 134 11.75 12.48 1.47
C ILE A 134 10.88 13.61 0.93
N GLY A 135 10.81 14.72 1.66
CA GLY A 135 10.19 15.94 1.17
C GLY A 135 11.10 16.63 0.16
N LEU A 136 10.85 16.40 -1.13
CA LEU A 136 11.52 17.08 -2.23
C LEU A 136 10.96 18.49 -2.41
N GLU A 137 9.65 18.66 -2.17
CA GLU A 137 8.87 19.90 -2.26
C GLU A 137 8.82 20.51 -3.66
N SER A 138 9.95 20.96 -4.18
CA SER A 138 10.11 21.54 -5.51
C SER A 138 11.57 21.48 -5.95
N LYS A 139 11.81 21.40 -7.26
CA LYS A 139 13.12 21.63 -7.87
C LYS A 139 13.72 22.98 -7.46
N PHE A 140 12.91 24.03 -7.37
CA PHE A 140 13.35 25.39 -7.08
C PHE A 140 13.49 25.68 -5.58
N ALA A 141 13.12 24.72 -4.72
CA ALA A 141 13.12 24.89 -3.27
C ALA A 141 14.46 25.44 -2.69
N PRO A 142 15.66 25.02 -3.15
CA PRO A 142 16.92 25.56 -2.64
C PRO A 142 17.10 27.06 -2.92
N ASP A 143 16.66 27.53 -4.08
CA ASP A 143 16.80 28.93 -4.51
C ASP A 143 15.81 29.84 -3.77
N GLU A 144 14.76 29.24 -3.21
CA GLU A 144 13.65 29.90 -2.49
C GLU A 144 13.81 29.81 -0.96
N GLY A 145 15.02 29.46 -0.49
CA GLY A 145 15.34 29.43 0.95
C GLY A 145 14.98 28.14 1.68
N TYR A 146 14.48 27.11 0.98
CA TYR A 146 14.20 25.79 1.57
C TYR A 146 15.45 24.90 1.55
N GLY A 147 16.40 25.21 2.44
CA GLY A 147 17.69 24.52 2.53
C GLY A 147 17.64 23.01 2.81
N LYS A 148 16.49 22.46 3.24
CA LYS A 148 16.29 21.01 3.38
C LYS A 148 16.50 20.26 2.05
N ARG A 149 16.31 20.93 0.90
CA ARG A 149 16.49 20.34 -0.43
C ARG A 149 17.89 20.58 -1.02
N SER A 150 18.83 21.13 -0.26
CA SER A 150 20.21 21.30 -0.72
C SER A 150 20.89 19.94 -1.03
N GLY A 151 21.51 19.83 -2.20
CA GLY A 151 22.20 18.62 -2.68
C GLY A 151 21.64 18.12 -4.02
N ASP A 152 22.36 17.20 -4.66
CA ASP A 152 21.92 16.57 -5.91
C ASP A 152 20.87 15.48 -5.63
N ALA A 153 19.61 15.91 -5.52
CA ALA A 153 18.52 14.99 -5.20
C ALA A 153 18.40 13.84 -6.21
N LYS A 154 18.59 14.10 -7.50
CA LYS A 154 18.44 13.07 -8.54
C LYS A 154 19.53 12.01 -8.39
N HIS A 155 20.77 12.43 -8.20
CA HIS A 155 21.88 11.51 -7.96
C HIS A 155 21.66 10.69 -6.69
N ILE A 156 21.33 11.34 -5.57
CA ILE A 156 21.12 10.67 -4.28
C ILE A 156 19.99 9.63 -4.38
N LEU A 157 18.85 9.98 -4.97
CA LEU A 157 17.72 9.07 -5.12
C LEU A 157 18.08 7.84 -5.97
N HIS A 158 18.76 8.04 -7.10
CA HIS A 158 19.22 6.92 -7.93
C HIS A 158 20.24 6.02 -7.21
N GLN A 159 21.12 6.60 -6.38
CA GLN A 159 22.06 5.84 -5.56
C GLN A 159 21.34 5.01 -4.47
N LEU A 160 20.25 5.52 -3.89
CA LEU A 160 19.39 4.79 -2.96
C LEU A 160 18.69 3.61 -3.65
N TYR A 161 18.13 3.82 -4.84
CA TYR A 161 17.46 2.76 -5.61
C TYR A 161 18.41 1.63 -6.03
N ALA A 162 19.66 1.97 -6.37
CA ALA A 162 20.69 0.98 -6.68
C ALA A 162 21.04 0.10 -5.48
N ARG A 163 20.81 0.59 -4.25
CA ARG A 163 21.04 -0.11 -2.98
C ARG A 163 19.81 -0.83 -2.44
N GLY A 164 18.69 -0.80 -3.15
CA GLY A 164 17.44 -1.42 -2.71
C GLY A 164 16.59 -0.57 -1.77
N VAL A 165 16.95 0.69 -1.53
CA VAL A 165 16.20 1.60 -0.66
C VAL A 165 15.11 2.30 -1.45
N ALA A 166 13.85 2.02 -1.12
CA ALA A 166 12.69 2.64 -1.74
C ALA A 166 12.40 4.02 -1.14
N THR A 167 11.83 4.92 -1.94
CA THR A 167 11.51 6.28 -1.48
C THR A 167 10.06 6.67 -1.79
N MET A 168 9.38 7.26 -0.81
CA MET A 168 8.18 8.05 -0.98
C MET A 168 8.57 9.53 -1.06
N ILE A 169 8.37 10.15 -2.22
CA ILE A 169 8.74 11.54 -2.47
C ILE A 169 7.55 12.47 -2.25
N GLY A 170 7.66 13.39 -1.30
CA GLY A 170 6.72 14.50 -1.14
C GLY A 170 7.04 15.62 -2.13
N TRP A 171 6.06 16.00 -2.96
CA TRP A 171 6.17 17.10 -3.92
C TRP A 171 4.96 18.03 -3.78
N MET A 172 5.19 19.33 -3.92
CA MET A 172 4.23 20.38 -3.57
C MET A 172 4.07 21.39 -4.70
N ALA A 173 2.85 21.54 -5.22
CA ALA A 173 2.48 22.56 -6.20
C ALA A 173 1.97 23.85 -5.54
N GLY A 174 2.02 24.97 -6.28
CA GLY A 174 1.33 26.21 -5.87
C GLY A 174 2.10 27.19 -5.00
N PHE A 175 3.41 27.05 -4.82
CA PHE A 175 4.25 28.09 -4.22
C PHE A 175 4.18 29.42 -4.99
N ASP A 176 4.55 30.52 -4.32
CA ASP A 176 4.53 31.86 -4.91
C ASP A 176 5.45 31.99 -6.15
N PHE A 177 6.50 31.18 -6.24
CA PHE A 177 7.43 31.13 -7.38
C PHE A 177 6.97 30.20 -8.52
N HIS A 178 5.91 29.40 -8.33
CA HIS A 178 5.40 28.54 -9.39
C HIS A 178 4.57 29.34 -10.39
N THR A 179 5.06 29.47 -11.63
CA THR A 179 4.25 29.76 -12.82
C THR A 179 3.83 28.44 -13.48
N ARG A 180 3.03 28.49 -14.56
CA ARG A 180 2.65 27.27 -15.31
C ARG A 180 3.87 26.56 -15.88
N GLU A 181 4.81 27.34 -16.43
CA GLU A 181 6.04 26.86 -17.06
C GLU A 181 6.99 26.29 -16.00
N ALA A 182 7.18 27.00 -14.88
CA ALA A 182 8.02 26.51 -13.79
C ALA A 182 7.43 25.23 -13.17
N LEU A 183 6.12 25.15 -12.99
CA LEU A 183 5.48 23.95 -12.44
C LEU A 183 5.66 22.73 -13.35
N GLU A 184 5.63 22.92 -14.68
CA GLU A 184 5.93 21.86 -15.65
C GLU A 184 7.39 21.41 -15.58
N GLU A 185 8.33 22.36 -15.48
CA GLU A 185 9.75 22.06 -15.31
C GLU A 185 10.03 21.31 -14.00
N ASP A 186 9.39 21.71 -12.91
CA ASP A 186 9.48 21.07 -11.61
C ASP A 186 8.95 19.64 -11.64
N PHE A 187 7.81 19.42 -12.28
CA PHE A 187 7.26 18.08 -12.41
C PHE A 187 8.10 17.18 -13.32
N GLN A 188 8.66 17.74 -14.40
CA GLN A 188 9.61 16.99 -15.23
C GLN A 188 10.83 16.55 -14.42
N PHE A 189 11.31 17.41 -13.51
CA PHE A 189 12.36 17.05 -12.57
C PHE A 189 11.94 15.93 -11.60
N LEU A 190 10.70 15.93 -11.09
CA LEU A 190 10.15 14.83 -10.30
C LEU A 190 10.12 13.52 -11.10
N LEU A 191 9.71 13.54 -12.39
CA LEU A 191 9.73 12.35 -13.24
C LEU A 191 11.14 11.80 -13.41
N GLU A 192 12.14 12.68 -13.58
CA GLU A 192 13.55 12.30 -13.70
C GLU A 192 14.17 11.76 -12.41
N CYS A 193 13.55 12.01 -11.26
CA CYS A 193 13.95 11.42 -9.98
C CYS A 193 13.48 9.98 -9.80
N GLU A 194 12.68 9.42 -10.73
CA GLU A 194 12.15 8.06 -10.69
C GLU A 194 11.57 7.62 -9.32
N PRO A 195 10.70 8.41 -8.67
CA PRO A 195 10.23 8.13 -7.32
C PRO A 195 9.62 6.73 -7.23
N THR A 196 9.97 5.93 -6.21
CA THR A 196 9.32 4.62 -5.98
C THR A 196 7.82 4.80 -5.73
N ALA A 197 7.49 5.75 -4.86
CA ALA A 197 6.16 6.31 -4.65
C ALA A 197 6.25 7.84 -4.59
N ALA A 198 5.17 8.55 -4.89
CA ALA A 198 5.10 10.00 -4.78
C ALA A 198 3.82 10.41 -4.05
N GLN A 199 3.92 11.47 -3.25
CA GLN A 199 2.81 12.17 -2.64
C GLN A 199 2.77 13.57 -3.27
N LEU A 200 1.83 13.76 -4.20
CA LEU A 200 1.63 15.05 -4.86
C LEU A 200 0.61 15.84 -4.04
N THR A 201 1.00 17.01 -3.56
CA THR A 201 0.14 17.88 -2.75
C THR A 201 0.25 19.32 -3.24
N ARG A 202 -0.53 20.22 -2.65
CA ARG A 202 -0.32 21.66 -2.80
C ARG A 202 0.32 22.23 -1.55
N VAL A 203 0.94 23.40 -1.68
CA VAL A 203 1.24 24.24 -0.54
C VAL A 203 -0.06 24.73 0.11
N THR A 204 -0.19 24.43 1.40
CA THR A 204 -1.32 24.84 2.23
C THR A 204 -0.79 25.68 3.40
N PRO A 205 -1.19 26.96 3.53
CA PRO A 205 -0.79 27.79 4.66
C PRO A 205 -1.61 27.41 5.89
N TYR A 206 -1.07 26.54 6.74
CA TYR A 206 -1.74 26.15 7.98
C TYR A 206 -1.76 27.30 9.00
N PRO A 207 -2.88 27.58 9.67
CA PRO A 207 -2.97 28.65 10.65
C PRO A 207 -1.91 28.56 11.74
N GLY A 208 -1.23 29.69 11.99
CA GLY A 208 -0.12 29.80 12.95
C GLY A 208 1.26 29.65 12.31
N THR A 209 1.38 29.10 11.10
CA THR A 209 2.67 29.03 10.38
C THR A 209 3.12 30.41 9.89
N PRO A 210 4.45 30.64 9.74
CA PRO A 210 4.96 31.87 9.14
C PRO A 210 4.36 32.18 7.76
N LEU A 211 4.19 31.16 6.90
CA LEU A 211 3.54 31.33 5.60
C LEU A 211 2.10 31.84 5.73
N TYR A 212 1.32 31.28 6.66
CA TYR A 212 -0.05 31.73 6.89
C TYR A 212 -0.11 33.18 7.38
N ASN A 213 0.75 33.56 8.32
CA ASN A 213 0.76 34.92 8.87
C ASN A 213 1.11 35.93 7.78
N ARG A 214 2.16 35.66 6.99
CA ARG A 214 2.54 36.47 5.83
C ARG A 214 1.39 36.62 4.83
N LEU A 215 0.78 35.51 4.41
CA LEU A 215 -0.32 35.56 3.43
C LEU A 215 -1.56 36.24 3.98
N LYS A 216 -1.83 36.15 5.29
CA LYS A 216 -2.92 36.87 5.94
C LYS A 216 -2.69 38.38 5.92
N GLU A 217 -1.46 38.82 6.22
CA GLU A 217 -1.05 40.23 6.12
C GLU A 217 -1.12 40.76 4.68
N GLU A 218 -0.75 39.93 3.69
CA GLU A 218 -0.88 40.23 2.26
C GLU A 218 -2.35 40.22 1.77
N GLY A 219 -3.34 39.87 2.61
CA GLY A 219 -4.75 39.76 2.20
C GLY A 219 -5.05 38.57 1.28
N ARG A 220 -4.20 37.54 1.31
CA ARG A 220 -4.21 36.36 0.42
C ARG A 220 -4.73 35.08 1.09
N ILE A 221 -5.51 35.23 2.16
CA ILE A 221 -6.23 34.13 2.81
C ILE A 221 -7.74 34.38 2.68
N LYS A 222 -8.42 33.55 1.90
CA LYS A 222 -9.89 33.49 1.81
C LYS A 222 -10.47 32.88 3.09
N PRO A 223 -11.72 33.21 3.45
CA PRO A 223 -12.45 32.44 4.46
C PRO A 223 -12.57 30.96 4.05
N PHE A 224 -12.29 30.04 4.97
CA PHE A 224 -12.42 28.60 4.79
C PHE A 224 -13.02 27.97 6.04
N LYS A 225 -13.61 26.77 5.90
CA LYS A 225 -13.99 25.96 7.06
C LYS A 225 -12.80 25.10 7.48
N TRP A 226 -12.68 24.81 8.78
CA TRP A 226 -11.59 23.97 9.30
C TRP A 226 -11.54 22.59 8.66
N GLU A 227 -12.71 22.06 8.31
CA GLU A 227 -12.91 20.80 7.60
C GLU A 227 -12.45 20.82 6.13
N ASP A 228 -12.21 22.00 5.54
CA ASP A 228 -11.65 22.16 4.20
C ASP A 228 -10.11 22.25 4.20
N VAL A 229 -9.47 22.38 5.38
CA VAL A 229 -8.02 22.47 5.51
C VAL A 229 -7.40 21.08 5.40
N SER A 230 -6.74 20.81 4.28
CA SER A 230 -6.14 19.49 3.99
C SER A 230 -4.92 19.62 3.06
N PHE A 231 -4.36 18.49 2.62
CA PHE A 231 -3.32 18.47 1.57
C PHE A 231 -3.80 18.97 0.21
N TYR A 232 -5.11 19.16 0.02
CA TYR A 232 -5.73 19.53 -1.26
C TYR A 232 -6.66 20.74 -1.16
N GLY A 233 -6.96 21.21 0.05
CA GLY A 233 -7.83 22.36 0.31
C GLY A 233 -7.16 23.41 1.19
N GLY A 234 -7.74 24.59 1.26
CA GLY A 234 -7.24 25.69 2.07
C GLY A 234 -7.70 27.05 1.55
N GLY A 235 -7.29 28.12 2.23
CA GLY A 235 -7.69 29.49 1.91
C GLY A 235 -6.74 30.27 1.00
N MET A 236 -5.66 29.67 0.48
CA MET A 236 -4.61 30.43 -0.20
C MET A 236 -5.07 31.06 -1.52
N ILE A 237 -4.83 32.36 -1.68
CA ILE A 237 -4.90 33.07 -2.97
C ILE A 237 -3.50 33.05 -3.59
N HIS A 238 -3.31 32.30 -4.67
CA HIS A 238 -2.02 32.15 -5.35
C HIS A 238 -1.70 33.38 -6.23
N LYS A 239 -0.39 33.69 -6.41
CA LYS A 239 0.08 34.84 -7.22
C LYS A 239 -0.06 34.59 -8.73
N ASN A 240 0.40 33.43 -9.20
CA ASN A 240 0.61 33.17 -10.63
C ASN A 240 -0.31 32.07 -11.21
N LEU A 241 -1.03 31.35 -10.35
CA LEU A 241 -1.84 30.18 -10.71
C LEU A 241 -3.24 30.32 -10.13
N TYR A 242 -4.23 29.73 -10.79
CA TYR A 242 -5.52 29.49 -10.17
C TYR A 242 -5.53 28.15 -9.43
N GLU A 243 -6.34 28.06 -8.38
CA GLU A 243 -6.48 26.85 -7.57
C GLU A 243 -6.86 25.61 -8.39
N HIS A 244 -7.76 25.76 -9.36
CA HIS A 244 -8.16 24.66 -10.24
C HIS A 244 -6.99 24.17 -11.13
N GLU A 245 -6.04 25.04 -11.47
CA GLU A 245 -4.87 24.66 -12.27
C GLU A 245 -3.91 23.81 -11.45
N ILE A 246 -3.68 24.17 -10.19
CA ILE A 246 -2.87 23.40 -9.24
C ILE A 246 -3.48 22.01 -9.04
N MET A 247 -4.79 21.95 -8.81
CA MET A 247 -5.48 20.68 -8.58
C MET A 247 -5.50 19.80 -9.82
N GLU A 248 -5.71 20.37 -11.01
CA GLU A 248 -5.64 19.62 -12.26
C GLU A 248 -4.21 19.11 -12.53
N PHE A 249 -3.19 19.89 -12.15
CA PHE A 249 -1.80 19.48 -12.27
C PHE A 249 -1.47 18.30 -11.35
N ILE A 250 -1.90 18.33 -10.09
CA ILE A 250 -1.75 17.20 -9.15
C ILE A 250 -2.46 15.96 -9.71
N ARG A 251 -3.72 16.10 -10.14
CA ARG A 251 -4.53 15.01 -10.69
C ARG A 251 -3.89 14.37 -11.93
N LYS A 252 -3.45 15.19 -12.89
CA LYS A 252 -2.71 14.71 -14.08
C LYS A 252 -1.33 14.18 -13.72
N GLY A 253 -0.72 14.67 -12.65
CA GLY A 253 0.59 14.22 -12.16
C GLY A 253 0.57 12.74 -11.79
N ASP A 254 -0.46 12.27 -11.10
CA ASP A 254 -0.63 10.85 -10.78
C ASP A 254 -0.74 10.00 -12.04
N GLU A 255 -1.52 10.44 -13.04
CA GLU A 255 -1.62 9.78 -14.35
C GLU A 255 -0.26 9.75 -15.06
N ARG A 256 0.47 10.87 -15.08
CA ARG A 256 1.78 10.98 -15.73
C ARG A 256 2.81 10.04 -15.08
N LEU A 257 2.84 9.95 -13.75
CA LEU A 257 3.69 9.01 -13.02
C LEU A 257 3.36 7.57 -13.40
N PHE A 258 2.07 7.22 -13.40
CA PHE A 258 1.59 5.90 -13.79
C PHE A 258 1.95 5.54 -15.25
N HIS A 259 1.76 6.46 -16.20
CA HIS A 259 2.11 6.24 -17.60
C HIS A 259 3.64 6.20 -17.83
N THR A 260 4.43 6.95 -17.06
CA THR A 260 5.89 7.03 -17.26
C THR A 260 6.62 5.85 -16.63
N TRP A 261 6.25 5.51 -15.39
CA TRP A 261 6.98 4.55 -14.56
C TRP A 261 6.16 3.32 -14.16
N GLY A 262 4.88 3.28 -14.50
CA GLY A 262 3.97 2.19 -14.17
C GLY A 262 3.42 2.28 -12.75
N PRO A 263 2.66 1.25 -12.33
CA PRO A 263 2.12 1.14 -10.98
C PRO A 263 3.20 1.28 -9.90
N THR A 264 2.88 1.91 -8.77
CA THR A 264 3.78 2.04 -7.61
C THR A 264 4.39 0.70 -7.18
N ILE A 265 3.60 -0.38 -7.16
CA ILE A 265 4.09 -1.71 -6.77
C ILE A 265 5.18 -2.26 -7.72
N LEU A 266 5.09 -1.98 -9.03
CA LEU A 266 6.12 -2.35 -10.00
C LEU A 266 7.45 -1.65 -9.68
N ARG A 267 7.38 -0.37 -9.29
CA ARG A 267 8.55 0.42 -8.91
C ARG A 267 9.18 -0.09 -7.62
N PHE A 268 8.38 -0.48 -6.62
CA PHE A 268 8.88 -1.13 -5.41
C PHE A 268 9.61 -2.44 -5.72
N PHE A 269 9.03 -3.33 -6.54
CA PHE A 269 9.70 -4.57 -6.92
C PHE A 269 11.01 -4.32 -7.68
N LYS A 270 11.05 -3.33 -8.60
CA LYS A 270 12.30 -2.93 -9.28
C LYS A 270 13.40 -2.61 -8.26
N VAL A 271 13.09 -1.79 -7.25
CA VAL A 271 14.04 -1.39 -6.20
C VAL A 271 14.42 -2.57 -5.32
N TYR A 272 13.47 -3.36 -4.83
CA TYR A 272 13.76 -4.53 -3.99
C TYR A 272 14.60 -5.59 -4.71
N PHE A 273 14.42 -5.78 -6.01
CA PHE A 273 15.31 -6.65 -6.79
C PHE A 273 16.74 -6.12 -6.84
N ASN A 274 16.95 -4.80 -6.95
CA ASN A 274 18.30 -4.22 -6.89
C ASN A 274 18.96 -4.52 -5.53
N GLY A 275 18.20 -4.43 -4.44
CA GLY A 275 18.67 -4.83 -3.10
C GLY A 275 19.03 -6.31 -3.03
N TYR A 276 18.14 -7.20 -3.49
CA TYR A 276 18.41 -8.64 -3.51
C TYR A 276 19.67 -8.97 -4.31
N GLU A 277 19.77 -8.48 -5.56
CA GLU A 277 20.90 -8.76 -6.45
C GLU A 277 22.22 -8.20 -5.92
N ARG A 278 22.19 -7.05 -5.22
CA ARG A 278 23.38 -6.45 -4.63
C ARG A 278 23.92 -7.26 -3.45
N TYR A 279 23.04 -7.73 -2.57
CA TYR A 279 23.47 -8.30 -1.28
C TYR A 279 23.44 -9.84 -1.22
N LYS A 280 22.85 -10.54 -2.19
CA LYS A 280 22.70 -12.01 -2.15
C LYS A 280 24.01 -12.79 -2.07
N ASP A 281 25.10 -12.23 -2.59
CA ASP A 281 26.41 -12.87 -2.66
C ASP A 281 27.37 -12.38 -1.57
N TYR A 282 26.89 -11.60 -0.60
CA TYR A 282 27.69 -11.17 0.55
C TYR A 282 27.81 -12.32 1.57
N ASP A 283 29.02 -12.57 2.08
CA ASP A 283 29.26 -13.64 3.06
C ASP A 283 28.82 -13.27 4.49
N ASP A 284 28.85 -11.98 4.81
CA ASP A 284 28.53 -11.45 6.14
C ASP A 284 27.08 -11.76 6.55
N LYS A 285 26.91 -12.21 7.81
CA LYS A 285 25.61 -12.66 8.35
C LYS A 285 24.52 -11.59 8.21
N HIS A 286 24.86 -10.33 8.49
CA HIS A 286 23.91 -9.22 8.47
C HIS A 286 23.41 -8.96 7.05
N PHE A 287 24.29 -8.96 6.04
CA PHE A 287 23.87 -8.79 4.66
C PHE A 287 23.13 -9.99 4.09
N ARG A 288 23.47 -11.22 4.49
CA ARG A 288 22.68 -12.41 4.11
C ARG A 288 21.24 -12.32 4.62
N GLN A 289 21.04 -11.79 5.83
CA GLN A 289 19.71 -11.55 6.39
C GLN A 289 18.95 -10.44 5.65
N ILE A 290 19.62 -9.35 5.30
CA ILE A 290 19.05 -8.28 4.45
C ILE A 290 18.65 -8.84 3.08
N ALA A 291 19.53 -9.62 2.45
CA ALA A 291 19.28 -10.24 1.16
C ALA A 291 18.09 -11.21 1.22
N GLU A 292 17.98 -12.02 2.27
CA GLU A 292 16.84 -12.90 2.51
C GLU A 292 15.53 -12.13 2.62
N ARG A 293 15.54 -10.97 3.28
CA ARG A 293 14.35 -10.09 3.35
C ARG A 293 13.95 -9.57 1.97
N TYR A 294 14.90 -9.06 1.19
CA TYR A 294 14.61 -8.65 -0.19
C TYR A 294 14.10 -9.83 -1.02
N ARG A 295 14.71 -11.02 -0.87
CA ARG A 295 14.31 -12.25 -1.55
C ARG A 295 12.84 -12.58 -1.30
N GLN A 296 12.38 -12.54 -0.05
CA GLN A 296 10.97 -12.77 0.31
C GLN A 296 10.04 -11.78 -0.40
N ARG A 297 10.35 -10.48 -0.34
CA ARG A 297 9.55 -9.43 -0.99
C ARG A 297 9.46 -9.58 -2.51
N VAL A 298 10.56 -9.92 -3.17
CA VAL A 298 10.58 -10.10 -4.64
C VAL A 298 10.04 -11.45 -5.08
N TYR A 299 10.12 -12.49 -4.25
CA TYR A 299 9.55 -13.80 -4.56
C TYR A 299 8.03 -13.70 -4.75
N GLU A 300 7.36 -13.00 -3.83
CA GLU A 300 5.91 -12.77 -3.88
C GLU A 300 5.48 -11.84 -5.03
N ALA A 301 6.42 -11.09 -5.63
CA ALA A 301 6.13 -10.20 -6.76
C ALA A 301 5.50 -10.92 -7.95
N TYR A 302 5.81 -12.21 -8.16
CA TYR A 302 5.28 -12.99 -9.28
C TYR A 302 3.75 -13.01 -9.30
N ALA A 303 3.11 -13.05 -8.13
CA ALA A 303 1.65 -13.04 -8.03
C ALA A 303 1.02 -11.74 -8.60
N MET A 304 1.81 -10.68 -8.80
CA MET A 304 1.36 -9.43 -9.40
C MET A 304 1.72 -9.31 -10.89
N ILE A 305 2.78 -10.00 -11.34
CA ILE A 305 3.37 -9.80 -12.67
C ILE A 305 2.35 -9.94 -13.82
N PRO A 306 1.54 -11.02 -13.91
CA PRO A 306 0.59 -11.15 -15.01
C PRO A 306 -0.46 -10.04 -15.06
N ALA A 307 -0.95 -9.58 -13.90
CA ALA A 307 -1.87 -8.45 -13.83
C ALA A 307 -1.18 -7.14 -14.26
N LEU A 308 0.04 -6.89 -13.78
CA LEU A 308 0.84 -5.72 -14.17
C LEU A 308 1.10 -5.69 -15.68
N GLU A 309 1.35 -6.85 -16.30
CA GLU A 309 1.57 -6.93 -17.74
C GLU A 309 0.25 -6.70 -18.51
N ARG A 310 -0.82 -7.41 -18.13
CA ARG A 310 -2.13 -7.34 -18.80
C ARG A 310 -2.66 -5.90 -18.83
N PHE A 311 -2.61 -5.22 -17.69
CA PHE A 311 -3.14 -3.88 -17.48
C PHE A 311 -2.08 -2.76 -17.58
N ALA A 312 -0.90 -3.05 -18.16
CA ALA A 312 0.13 -2.03 -18.37
C ALA A 312 -0.41 -0.86 -19.23
N PRO A 313 -0.19 0.40 -18.83
CA PRO A 313 -0.76 1.57 -19.49
C PRO A 313 -0.20 1.84 -20.90
N ASN A 314 0.99 1.33 -21.21
CA ASN A 314 1.64 1.47 -22.51
C ASN A 314 2.74 0.41 -22.72
N GLY A 315 3.34 0.41 -23.91
CA GLY A 315 4.41 -0.54 -24.27
C GLY A 315 5.68 -0.40 -23.43
N ARG A 316 6.01 0.81 -22.94
CA ARG A 316 7.17 1.05 -22.07
C ARG A 316 6.99 0.34 -20.73
N VAL A 317 5.86 0.56 -20.06
CA VAL A 317 5.57 -0.11 -18.78
C VAL A 317 5.46 -1.62 -18.96
N ARG A 318 4.82 -2.09 -20.04
CA ARG A 318 4.76 -3.53 -20.35
C ARG A 318 6.16 -4.14 -20.50
N LYS A 319 7.09 -3.43 -21.15
CA LYS A 319 8.49 -3.85 -21.26
C LYS A 319 9.15 -3.95 -19.88
N MET A 320 8.96 -2.95 -19.01
CA MET A 320 9.48 -2.98 -17.63
C MET A 320 8.96 -4.19 -16.84
N VAL A 321 7.68 -4.54 -16.99
CA VAL A 321 7.10 -5.74 -16.35
C VAL A 321 7.73 -7.03 -16.88
N LYS A 322 7.95 -7.13 -18.20
CA LYS A 322 8.63 -8.29 -18.80
C LYS A 322 10.08 -8.42 -18.34
N GLU A 323 10.80 -7.31 -18.23
CA GLU A 323 12.15 -7.28 -17.66
C GLU A 323 12.15 -7.75 -16.20
N LEU A 324 11.14 -7.33 -15.40
CA LEU A 324 10.94 -7.82 -14.03
C LEU A 324 10.66 -9.33 -13.99
N GLU A 325 9.79 -9.85 -14.86
CA GLU A 325 9.49 -11.28 -14.97
C GLU A 325 10.73 -12.09 -15.34
N GLN A 326 11.54 -11.62 -16.28
CA GLN A 326 12.79 -12.26 -16.67
C GLN A 326 13.79 -12.29 -15.51
N ARG A 327 13.93 -11.19 -14.76
CA ARG A 327 14.73 -11.17 -13.52
C ARG A 327 14.20 -12.17 -12.50
N TRP A 328 12.88 -12.22 -12.29
CA TRP A 328 12.27 -13.17 -11.37
C TRP A 328 12.58 -14.61 -11.75
N LYS A 329 12.35 -15.00 -13.01
CA LYS A 329 12.62 -16.37 -13.50
C LYS A 329 14.10 -16.72 -13.47
N HIS A 330 14.98 -15.75 -13.71
CA HIS A 330 16.43 -15.97 -13.62
C HIS A 330 16.86 -16.39 -12.21
N HIS A 331 16.29 -15.78 -11.16
CA HIS A 331 16.67 -16.10 -9.77
C HIS A 331 15.84 -17.24 -9.15
N PHE A 332 14.58 -17.41 -9.56
CA PHE A 332 13.65 -18.35 -8.91
C PHE A 332 13.18 -19.51 -9.80
N GLY A 333 13.55 -19.53 -11.08
CA GLY A 333 13.12 -20.53 -12.05
C GLY A 333 11.65 -20.37 -12.47
N GLU A 334 10.99 -21.49 -12.76
CA GLU A 334 9.57 -21.47 -13.09
C GLU A 334 8.71 -21.33 -11.83
N PRO A 335 7.64 -20.51 -11.86
CA PRO A 335 6.76 -20.29 -10.72
C PRO A 335 6.00 -21.56 -10.34
N SER A 336 5.83 -21.78 -9.04
CA SER A 336 5.05 -22.89 -8.49
C SER A 336 3.57 -22.81 -8.91
N LYS A 337 2.80 -23.90 -8.71
CA LYS A 337 1.37 -23.87 -9.02
C LYS A 337 0.66 -22.86 -8.11
N PHE A 338 1.04 -22.78 -6.83
CA PHE A 338 0.55 -21.75 -5.92
C PHE A 338 0.72 -20.34 -6.48
N LEU A 339 1.93 -19.98 -6.92
CA LEU A 339 2.20 -18.65 -7.47
C LEU A 339 1.40 -18.37 -8.74
N LYS A 340 1.20 -19.38 -9.61
CA LYS A 340 0.36 -19.27 -10.80
C LYS A 340 -1.11 -19.03 -10.44
N VAL A 341 -1.64 -19.70 -9.42
CA VAL A 341 -3.00 -19.51 -8.91
C VAL A 341 -3.16 -18.10 -8.33
N GLN A 342 -2.23 -17.66 -7.48
CA GLN A 342 -2.22 -16.31 -6.91
C GLN A 342 -2.15 -15.23 -7.98
N ALA A 343 -1.35 -15.46 -9.03
CA ALA A 343 -1.25 -14.55 -10.16
C ALA A 343 -2.56 -14.45 -10.94
N LYS A 344 -3.23 -15.59 -11.19
CA LYS A 344 -4.51 -15.60 -11.89
C LYS A 344 -5.61 -14.91 -11.09
N TYR A 345 -5.60 -15.13 -9.78
CA TYR A 345 -6.51 -14.44 -8.87
C TYR A 345 -6.30 -12.92 -8.90
N THR A 346 -5.05 -12.47 -8.83
CA THR A 346 -4.72 -11.04 -8.89
C THR A 346 -5.14 -10.43 -10.23
N GLU A 347 -4.96 -11.15 -11.35
CA GLU A 347 -5.45 -10.72 -12.66
C GLU A 347 -6.97 -10.57 -12.68
N LEU A 348 -7.71 -11.52 -12.09
CA LEU A 348 -9.17 -11.44 -11.94
C LEU A 348 -9.59 -10.19 -11.14
N LYS A 349 -8.93 -9.91 -10.01
CA LYS A 349 -9.24 -8.71 -9.22
C LYS A 349 -8.93 -7.43 -9.97
N ALA A 350 -7.80 -7.37 -10.67
CA ALA A 350 -7.46 -6.24 -11.52
C ALA A 350 -8.49 -6.04 -12.66
N ALA A 351 -8.97 -7.13 -13.26
CA ALA A 351 -10.03 -7.07 -14.27
C ALA A 351 -11.35 -6.54 -13.69
N CYS A 352 -11.79 -7.09 -12.55
CA CYS A 352 -13.00 -6.62 -11.86
C CYS A 352 -12.89 -5.15 -11.45
N ALA A 353 -11.73 -4.72 -10.92
CA ALA A 353 -11.49 -3.32 -10.55
C ALA A 353 -11.51 -2.41 -11.78
N THR A 354 -10.87 -2.81 -12.88
CA THR A 354 -10.88 -2.06 -14.15
C THR A 354 -12.29 -1.94 -14.72
N MET A 355 -13.09 -3.02 -14.68
CA MET A 355 -14.49 -2.97 -15.12
C MET A 355 -15.34 -2.07 -14.22
N ARG A 356 -15.17 -2.18 -12.89
CA ARG A 356 -15.83 -1.27 -11.94
C ARG A 356 -15.48 0.18 -12.28
N GLU A 357 -14.20 0.49 -12.52
CA GLU A 357 -13.78 1.85 -12.85
C GLU A 357 -14.35 2.39 -14.18
N ILE A 358 -14.61 1.53 -15.16
CA ILE A 358 -15.23 1.94 -16.44
C ILE A 358 -16.74 2.15 -16.28
N VAL A 359 -17.43 1.24 -15.57
CA VAL A 359 -18.89 1.23 -15.46
C VAL A 359 -19.37 2.22 -14.39
N ASP A 360 -18.77 2.14 -13.21
CA ASP A 360 -19.08 2.95 -12.05
C ASP A 360 -17.78 3.35 -11.29
N PRO A 361 -17.04 4.34 -11.84
CA PRO A 361 -15.82 4.88 -11.26
C PRO A 361 -15.95 5.13 -9.76
N THR A 362 -14.91 4.74 -9.01
CA THR A 362 -14.93 4.84 -7.54
C THR A 362 -15.13 6.30 -7.07
N ASN A 363 -14.67 7.27 -7.86
CA ASN A 363 -14.80 8.70 -7.57
C ASN A 363 -16.24 9.24 -7.70
N ARG A 364 -17.18 8.51 -8.31
CA ARG A 364 -18.60 8.90 -8.35
C ARG A 364 -19.27 8.77 -6.99
N HIS A 365 -18.81 7.81 -6.19
CA HIS A 365 -19.36 7.50 -4.89
C HIS A 365 -18.27 7.65 -3.84
N ILE A 366 -17.85 8.89 -3.57
CA ILE A 366 -16.87 9.19 -2.53
C ILE A 366 -17.39 8.65 -1.20
N ARG A 367 -16.71 7.66 -0.66
CA ARG A 367 -17.01 7.05 0.65
C ARG A 367 -16.14 7.71 1.69
N ILE A 368 -16.74 8.43 2.63
CA ILE A 368 -16.00 9.14 3.66
C ILE A 368 -16.04 8.29 4.93
N PRO A 369 -14.88 7.89 5.49
CA PRO A 369 -14.88 7.21 6.77
C PRO A 369 -15.56 8.10 7.82
N PRO A 370 -16.33 7.51 8.75
CA PRO A 370 -17.01 8.30 9.76
C PRO A 370 -15.95 9.07 10.57
N ALA A 371 -16.20 10.36 10.76
CA ALA A 371 -15.45 11.23 11.63
C ALA A 371 -15.47 10.66 13.04
N LYS A 372 -14.29 10.60 13.65
CA LYS A 372 -14.08 10.03 14.98
C LYS A 372 -13.64 11.11 15.93
N ARG A 373 -14.23 11.13 17.12
CA ARG A 373 -13.74 11.90 18.26
C ARG A 373 -13.19 10.96 19.31
N TYR A 374 -11.99 11.26 19.78
CA TYR A 374 -11.28 10.48 20.78
C TYR A 374 -11.26 11.25 22.11
N TYR A 375 -11.79 10.63 23.16
CA TYR A 375 -11.80 11.15 24.53
C TYR A 375 -10.76 10.40 25.32
N TYR A 376 -9.60 11.01 25.57
CA TYR A 376 -8.53 10.40 26.33
C TYR A 376 -8.81 10.49 27.84
N PHE A 377 -8.65 9.37 28.56
CA PHE A 377 -8.91 9.29 29.98
C PHE A 377 -7.60 9.25 30.77
N GLY A 378 -7.27 10.35 31.47
CA GLY A 378 -6.16 10.40 32.44
C GLY A 378 -4.76 10.14 31.88
N LYS A 379 -3.75 10.20 32.75
CA LYS A 379 -2.33 9.90 32.40
C LYS A 379 -1.94 8.43 32.68
N ASP A 380 -2.75 7.71 33.46
CA ASP A 380 -2.44 6.36 33.93
C ASP A 380 -3.02 5.32 32.95
N ILE A 381 -2.24 5.01 31.92
CA ILE A 381 -2.55 3.92 30.98
C ILE A 381 -2.39 2.60 31.73
N LYS A 382 -3.46 1.83 31.87
CA LYS A 382 -3.42 0.50 32.46
C LYS A 382 -2.87 -0.51 31.46
N ASP A 383 -1.99 -1.41 31.91
CA ASP A 383 -1.44 -2.52 31.11
C ASP A 383 -2.38 -3.74 31.09
N ASP A 384 -3.69 -3.49 31.04
CA ASP A 384 -4.75 -4.51 31.05
C ASP A 384 -5.43 -4.67 29.68
N GLY A 385 -4.86 -4.05 28.65
CA GLY A 385 -5.41 -4.03 27.29
C GLY A 385 -6.58 -3.04 27.09
N SER A 386 -6.98 -2.29 28.11
CA SER A 386 -7.97 -1.22 27.95
C SER A 386 -7.41 -0.08 27.08
N LEU A 387 -8.25 0.45 26.19
CA LEU A 387 -7.85 1.59 25.36
C LEU A 387 -7.77 2.86 26.23
N PRO A 388 -6.73 3.70 26.07
CA PRO A 388 -6.57 4.93 26.86
C PRO A 388 -7.54 6.04 26.44
N TYR A 389 -8.53 5.71 25.62
CA TYR A 389 -9.53 6.61 25.10
C TYR A 389 -10.87 5.91 24.87
N LYS A 390 -11.95 6.69 24.93
CA LYS A 390 -13.23 6.32 24.31
C LYS A 390 -13.32 6.96 22.93
N LYS A 391 -13.77 6.19 21.96
CA LYS A 391 -14.03 6.64 20.59
C LYS A 391 -15.53 6.90 20.41
N GLU A 392 -15.88 8.04 19.88
CA GLU A 392 -17.23 8.41 19.43
C GLU A 392 -17.21 8.59 17.91
N TYR A 393 -18.23 8.08 17.22
CA TYR A 393 -18.44 8.36 15.81
C TYR A 393 -19.38 9.56 15.69
N LEU A 394 -18.93 10.62 15.02
CA LEU A 394 -19.68 11.87 14.89
C LEU A 394 -20.70 11.84 13.75
N ASN A 395 -20.49 10.95 12.80
CA ASN A 395 -21.41 10.65 11.72
C ASN A 395 -21.33 9.15 11.41
N GLU A 396 -22.41 8.62 10.86
CA GLU A 396 -22.42 7.30 10.26
C GLU A 396 -22.72 7.47 8.78
N ASP A 397 -21.88 6.89 7.93
CA ASP A 397 -22.14 6.77 6.50
C ASP A 397 -22.50 5.29 6.23
N PRO A 398 -23.79 4.96 6.02
CA PRO A 398 -24.21 3.61 5.72
C PRO A 398 -23.51 3.03 4.48
N ALA A 399 -23.18 3.85 3.49
CA ALA A 399 -22.47 3.39 2.29
C ALA A 399 -21.03 3.01 2.61
N TYR A 400 -20.34 3.79 3.45
CA TYR A 400 -19.02 3.43 3.96
C TYR A 400 -19.06 2.14 4.80
N ILE A 401 -20.03 2.00 5.71
CA ILE A 401 -20.17 0.82 6.57
C ILE A 401 -20.44 -0.44 5.73
N SER A 402 -21.39 -0.38 4.79
CA SER A 402 -21.66 -1.49 3.87
C SER A 402 -20.44 -1.85 3.03
N TYR A 403 -19.69 -0.86 2.54
CA TYR A 403 -18.47 -1.10 1.79
C TYR A 403 -17.38 -1.78 2.63
N MET A 404 -17.18 -1.35 3.88
CA MET A 404 -16.22 -1.99 4.78
C MET A 404 -16.58 -3.45 5.08
N LYS A 405 -17.88 -3.74 5.27
CA LYS A 405 -18.35 -5.13 5.42
C LYS A 405 -18.10 -5.96 4.17
N LEU A 406 -18.35 -5.38 2.98
CA LEU A 406 -18.06 -6.04 1.71
C LEU A 406 -16.56 -6.29 1.52
N GLN A 407 -15.70 -5.33 1.84
CA GLN A 407 -14.25 -5.51 1.78
C GLN A 407 -13.76 -6.59 2.73
N ALA A 408 -14.24 -6.58 3.98
CA ALA A 408 -13.93 -7.63 4.94
C ALA A 408 -14.34 -9.00 4.39
N ALA A 409 -15.50 -9.07 3.75
CA ALA A 409 -15.97 -10.30 3.16
C ALA A 409 -15.14 -10.79 1.97
N GLU A 410 -14.81 -9.89 1.06
CA GLU A 410 -13.90 -10.19 -0.05
C GLU A 410 -12.54 -10.70 0.49
N GLN A 411 -12.03 -10.12 1.58
CA GLN A 411 -10.78 -10.54 2.23
C GLN A 411 -10.87 -11.91 2.92
N SER A 412 -12.00 -12.27 3.52
CA SER A 412 -12.16 -13.58 4.14
C SER A 412 -12.26 -14.69 3.11
N LEU A 413 -13.04 -14.49 2.02
CA LEU A 413 -13.09 -15.42 0.88
C LEU A 413 -11.71 -15.68 0.26
N LEU A 414 -10.90 -14.63 0.27
CA LEU A 414 -9.52 -14.64 -0.16
C LEU A 414 -8.61 -15.53 0.69
N GLY A 415 -8.75 -15.46 2.02
CA GLY A 415 -8.04 -16.35 2.93
C GLY A 415 -8.33 -17.82 2.62
N VAL A 416 -9.57 -18.14 2.25
CA VAL A 416 -9.96 -19.51 1.86
C VAL A 416 -9.32 -19.96 0.55
N ALA A 417 -9.36 -19.12 -0.49
CA ALA A 417 -8.70 -19.43 -1.76
C ALA A 417 -7.17 -19.60 -1.61
N HIS A 418 -6.57 -18.79 -0.75
CA HIS A 418 -5.15 -18.87 -0.41
C HIS A 418 -4.80 -20.19 0.30
N ALA A 419 -5.58 -20.56 1.33
CA ALA A 419 -5.47 -21.83 2.04
C ALA A 419 -5.56 -23.03 1.10
N ALA A 420 -6.55 -23.03 0.20
CA ALA A 420 -6.71 -24.10 -0.79
C ALA A 420 -5.51 -24.17 -1.77
N ALA A 421 -5.01 -23.01 -2.22
CA ALA A 421 -3.88 -22.99 -3.14
C ALA A 421 -2.58 -23.50 -2.50
N GLN A 422 -2.34 -23.25 -1.20
CA GLN A 422 -1.14 -23.72 -0.50
C GLN A 422 -1.03 -25.25 -0.53
N VAL A 423 -2.18 -25.94 -0.44
CA VAL A 423 -2.23 -27.40 -0.41
C VAL A 423 -1.96 -28.04 -1.75
N LEU A 424 -2.30 -27.38 -2.87
CA LEU A 424 -2.00 -27.90 -4.21
C LEU A 424 -0.50 -28.07 -4.49
N ASP A 425 0.37 -27.46 -3.68
CA ASP A 425 1.83 -27.60 -3.76
C ASP A 425 2.41 -28.68 -2.80
N PHE A 426 1.60 -29.28 -1.91
CA PHE A 426 2.00 -30.36 -0.98
C PHE A 426 1.21 -31.67 -1.23
N PRO A 427 1.61 -32.50 -2.21
CA PRO A 427 0.86 -33.68 -2.66
C PRO A 427 0.59 -34.73 -1.58
N ASP A 428 1.39 -34.76 -0.51
CA ASP A 428 1.26 -35.73 0.59
C ASP A 428 0.29 -35.29 1.70
N SER A 429 -0.30 -34.08 1.61
CA SER A 429 -1.27 -33.64 2.61
C SER A 429 -2.63 -34.30 2.37
N LYS A 430 -3.29 -34.78 3.43
CA LYS A 430 -4.68 -35.31 3.39
C LYS A 430 -5.72 -34.30 2.90
N LEU A 431 -5.37 -33.03 2.76
CA LEU A 431 -6.24 -31.98 2.24
C LEU A 431 -6.42 -32.06 0.71
N HIS A 432 -5.62 -32.85 -0.02
CA HIS A 432 -5.77 -33.03 -1.47
C HIS A 432 -7.15 -33.56 -1.88
N ASP A 433 -7.68 -34.56 -1.17
CA ASP A 433 -9.00 -35.14 -1.47
C ASP A 433 -10.13 -34.14 -1.20
N ALA A 434 -10.02 -33.36 -0.12
CA ALA A 434 -10.96 -32.28 0.21
C ALA A 434 -10.91 -31.15 -0.82
N ILE A 435 -9.72 -30.81 -1.34
CA ILE A 435 -9.55 -29.82 -2.39
C ILE A 435 -10.03 -30.29 -3.74
N ASP A 436 -9.85 -31.56 -4.09
CA ASP A 436 -10.42 -32.10 -5.32
C ASP A 436 -11.96 -32.05 -5.28
N ALA A 437 -12.58 -32.34 -4.12
CA ALA A 437 -14.00 -32.14 -3.90
C ALA A 437 -14.41 -30.66 -4.02
N LEU A 438 -13.71 -29.75 -3.33
CA LEU A 438 -13.96 -28.30 -3.42
C LEU A 438 -13.74 -27.76 -4.84
N ARG A 439 -12.77 -28.29 -5.59
CA ARG A 439 -12.49 -27.92 -6.98
C ARG A 439 -13.63 -28.37 -7.89
N ASN A 440 -14.16 -29.57 -7.67
CA ASN A 440 -15.31 -30.09 -8.42
C ASN A 440 -16.58 -29.28 -8.12
N ASP A 441 -16.78 -28.87 -6.87
CA ASP A 441 -17.92 -28.06 -6.46
C ASP A 441 -17.81 -26.61 -6.97
N ALA A 442 -16.62 -26.00 -6.92
CA ALA A 442 -16.36 -24.70 -7.51
C ALA A 442 -16.53 -24.72 -9.04
N SER A 443 -16.10 -25.79 -9.70
CA SER A 443 -16.33 -26.00 -11.13
C SER A 443 -17.82 -26.16 -11.44
N SER A 444 -18.57 -26.84 -10.58
CA SER A 444 -20.03 -26.97 -10.69
C SER A 444 -20.74 -25.63 -10.50
N LEU A 445 -20.27 -24.77 -9.58
CA LEU A 445 -20.75 -23.40 -9.41
C LEU A 445 -20.50 -22.55 -10.67
N LEU A 446 -19.32 -22.69 -11.29
CA LEU A 446 -18.98 -21.99 -12.53
C LEU A 446 -19.79 -22.50 -13.73
N LEU A 447 -20.11 -23.79 -13.77
CA LEU A 447 -21.02 -24.37 -14.76
C LEU A 447 -22.45 -23.87 -14.57
N CYS A 448 -22.92 -23.79 -13.31
CA CYS A 448 -24.22 -23.20 -12.97
C CYS A 448 -24.29 -21.72 -13.41
N LEU A 449 -23.26 -20.94 -13.12
CA LEU A 449 -23.09 -19.58 -13.64
C LEU A 449 -23.16 -19.55 -15.17
N ALA A 450 -22.42 -20.42 -15.86
CA ALA A 450 -22.43 -20.49 -17.31
C ALA A 450 -23.81 -20.85 -17.87
N ASP A 451 -24.54 -21.75 -17.23
CA ASP A 451 -25.87 -22.15 -17.65
C ASP A 451 -26.89 -21.03 -17.47
N HIS A 452 -26.84 -20.29 -16.34
CA HIS A 452 -27.62 -19.06 -16.16
C HIS A 452 -27.30 -18.01 -17.21
N LEU A 453 -26.02 -17.79 -17.53
CA LEU A 453 -25.58 -16.83 -18.54
C LEU A 453 -25.95 -17.23 -19.98
N ARG A 454 -26.23 -18.52 -20.24
CA ARG A 454 -26.70 -19.02 -21.53
C ARG A 454 -28.22 -18.87 -21.73
N ARG A 455 -28.99 -18.58 -20.67
CA ARG A 455 -30.45 -18.43 -20.78
C ARG A 455 -30.79 -17.16 -21.58
N PRO A 456 -31.79 -17.20 -22.49
CA PRO A 456 -32.19 -16.03 -23.27
C PRO A 456 -32.68 -14.85 -22.42
N ASN A 457 -33.26 -15.15 -21.25
CA ASN A 457 -33.66 -14.21 -20.22
C ASN A 457 -33.07 -14.68 -18.89
N LEU A 458 -32.15 -13.90 -18.33
CA LEU A 458 -31.56 -14.18 -17.01
C LEU A 458 -32.59 -13.85 -15.92
N ASP A 459 -33.11 -14.85 -15.22
CA ASP A 459 -33.83 -14.64 -13.98
C ASP A 459 -32.81 -14.28 -12.90
N VAL A 460 -32.71 -12.98 -12.63
CA VAL A 460 -31.72 -12.42 -11.72
C VAL A 460 -31.92 -12.94 -10.30
N ARG A 461 -33.15 -13.24 -9.89
CA ARG A 461 -33.45 -13.68 -8.52
C ARG A 461 -33.08 -15.14 -8.31
N GLU A 462 -33.43 -16.00 -9.27
CA GLU A 462 -33.02 -17.41 -9.30
C GLU A 462 -31.48 -17.52 -9.38
N PHE A 463 -30.85 -16.75 -10.27
CA PHE A 463 -29.40 -16.67 -10.40
C PHE A 463 -28.70 -16.33 -9.08
N PHE A 464 -29.19 -15.32 -8.34
CA PHE A 464 -28.57 -14.92 -7.08
C PHE A 464 -28.80 -15.93 -5.97
N GLU A 465 -29.95 -16.60 -5.89
CA GLU A 465 -30.17 -17.66 -4.89
C GLU A 465 -29.30 -18.89 -5.19
N ASP A 466 -29.24 -19.36 -6.43
CA ASP A 466 -28.40 -20.51 -6.80
C ASP A 466 -26.90 -20.24 -6.58
N MET A 467 -26.43 -19.05 -6.97
CA MET A 467 -25.04 -18.64 -6.75
C MET A 467 -24.73 -18.46 -5.25
N LYS A 468 -25.71 -17.99 -4.47
CA LYS A 468 -25.59 -17.83 -3.02
C LYS A 468 -25.53 -19.18 -2.32
N GLU A 469 -26.45 -20.08 -2.63
CA GLU A 469 -26.48 -21.42 -2.04
C GLU A 469 -25.22 -22.20 -2.41
N GLY A 470 -24.81 -22.20 -3.68
CA GLY A 470 -23.60 -22.91 -4.10
C GLY A 470 -22.32 -22.29 -3.52
N ALA A 471 -22.23 -20.97 -3.38
CA ALA A 471 -21.09 -20.34 -2.73
C ALA A 471 -21.06 -20.63 -1.22
N LEU A 472 -22.20 -20.63 -0.54
CA LEU A 472 -22.32 -20.98 0.88
C LEU A 472 -21.97 -22.46 1.14
N ASP A 473 -22.38 -23.38 0.27
CA ASP A 473 -22.03 -24.80 0.35
C ASP A 473 -20.52 -25.02 0.15
N LEU A 474 -19.94 -24.39 -0.88
CA LEU A 474 -18.50 -24.44 -1.14
C LEU A 474 -17.69 -23.91 0.06
N LEU A 475 -18.15 -22.83 0.68
CA LEU A 475 -17.52 -22.28 1.89
C LEU A 475 -17.69 -23.18 3.10
N ALA A 476 -18.87 -23.75 3.32
CA ALA A 476 -19.09 -24.66 4.43
C ALA A 476 -18.15 -25.87 4.36
N LYS A 477 -17.98 -26.45 3.18
CA LYS A 477 -17.02 -27.54 2.93
C LYS A 477 -15.57 -27.10 3.11
N ALA A 478 -15.23 -25.87 2.71
CA ALA A 478 -13.90 -25.32 2.90
C ALA A 478 -13.60 -25.05 4.39
N VAL A 479 -14.60 -24.62 5.16
CA VAL A 479 -14.54 -24.49 6.63
C VAL A 479 -14.27 -25.84 7.25
N GLU A 480 -15.10 -26.84 6.93
CA GLU A 480 -14.98 -28.20 7.46
C GLU A 480 -13.61 -28.83 7.15
N ALA A 481 -13.08 -28.58 5.95
CA ALA A 481 -11.75 -29.03 5.56
C ALA A 481 -10.62 -28.31 6.34
N GLY A 482 -10.79 -27.02 6.64
CA GLY A 482 -9.84 -26.21 7.41
C GLY A 482 -9.87 -26.44 8.93
N GLU A 483 -11.03 -26.81 9.49
CA GLU A 483 -11.21 -27.06 10.94
C GLU A 483 -10.73 -28.45 11.40
N ASN A 484 -10.31 -29.32 10.47
CA ASN A 484 -9.81 -30.65 10.82
C ASN A 484 -8.45 -30.54 11.53
N PRO A 485 -8.30 -31.02 12.78
CA PRO A 485 -7.11 -30.83 13.61
C PRO A 485 -5.83 -31.48 13.08
N GLU A 486 -5.91 -32.35 12.05
CA GLU A 486 -4.75 -32.89 11.35
C GLU A 486 -4.20 -31.94 10.25
N ASN A 487 -4.90 -30.86 9.93
CA ASN A 487 -4.53 -29.89 8.90
C ASN A 487 -3.94 -28.63 9.54
N GLU A 488 -2.68 -28.27 9.25
CA GLU A 488 -1.97 -27.10 9.82
C GLU A 488 -2.55 -25.73 9.42
N ILE A 489 -3.72 -25.67 8.78
CA ILE A 489 -4.28 -24.44 8.19
C ILE A 489 -5.38 -23.88 9.09
N ASP A 490 -4.96 -23.21 10.16
CA ASP A 490 -5.89 -22.68 11.16
C ASP A 490 -6.22 -21.19 10.95
N PHE A 491 -7.44 -20.82 11.34
CA PHE A 491 -7.95 -19.47 11.69
C PHE A 491 -8.65 -18.57 10.64
N MET A 492 -8.63 -18.82 9.32
CA MET A 492 -9.21 -17.86 8.34
C MET A 492 -10.64 -18.18 7.83
N VAL A 493 -11.16 -19.38 8.08
CA VAL A 493 -12.30 -19.88 7.31
C VAL A 493 -13.67 -19.55 7.95
N GLN A 494 -13.78 -19.55 9.28
CA GLN A 494 -15.03 -19.26 10.01
C GLN A 494 -15.56 -17.84 9.73
N ASN A 495 -14.67 -16.85 9.66
CA ASN A 495 -15.01 -15.46 9.33
C ASN A 495 -15.50 -15.26 7.89
N ALA A 496 -15.25 -16.21 6.98
CA ALA A 496 -15.64 -16.11 5.57
C ALA A 496 -17.13 -16.40 5.34
N LYS A 497 -17.77 -17.22 6.18
CA LYS A 497 -19.18 -17.58 6.07
C LYS A 497 -20.11 -16.41 6.37
N GLU A 498 -19.91 -15.73 7.51
CA GLU A 498 -20.70 -14.56 7.92
C GLU A 498 -20.52 -13.37 6.96
N SER A 499 -19.29 -13.23 6.49
CA SER A 499 -18.85 -12.26 5.50
C SER A 499 -19.53 -12.42 4.13
N LEU A 500 -19.54 -13.64 3.56
CA LEU A 500 -20.16 -13.90 2.26
C LEU A 500 -21.66 -13.62 2.29
N ALA A 501 -22.35 -14.01 3.36
CA ALA A 501 -23.78 -13.74 3.53
C ALA A 501 -24.07 -12.22 3.45
N ALA A 502 -23.22 -11.39 4.09
CA ALA A 502 -23.34 -9.93 4.02
C ALA A 502 -23.04 -9.36 2.61
N ALA A 503 -22.08 -9.94 1.88
CA ALA A 503 -21.75 -9.53 0.51
C ALA A 503 -22.88 -9.84 -0.48
N LEU A 504 -23.45 -11.04 -0.40
CA LEU A 504 -24.57 -11.47 -1.26
C LEU A 504 -25.84 -10.66 -0.97
N GLU A 505 -26.12 -10.38 0.30
CA GLU A 505 -27.24 -9.52 0.69
C GLU A 505 -27.04 -8.06 0.20
N HIS A 506 -25.81 -7.55 0.19
CA HIS A 506 -25.49 -6.23 -0.34
C HIS A 506 -25.69 -6.13 -1.87
N TYR A 507 -25.17 -7.09 -2.64
CA TYR A 507 -25.36 -7.11 -4.09
C TYR A 507 -26.82 -7.35 -4.49
N ALA A 508 -27.55 -8.20 -3.77
CA ALA A 508 -28.99 -8.37 -3.97
C ALA A 508 -29.79 -7.06 -3.79
N LYS A 509 -29.36 -6.19 -2.86
CA LYS A 509 -29.98 -4.88 -2.61
C LYS A 509 -29.62 -3.82 -3.67
N GLN A 510 -28.42 -3.87 -4.25
CA GLN A 510 -27.97 -2.87 -5.25
C GLN A 510 -28.52 -3.11 -6.67
N VAL A 511 -29.06 -4.29 -6.96
CA VAL A 511 -29.61 -4.65 -8.28
C VAL A 511 -31.06 -4.16 -8.48
N GLN A 512 -31.59 -3.34 -7.57
CA GLN A 512 -32.88 -2.66 -7.79
C GLN A 512 -32.75 -1.59 -8.90
N GLY A 513 -33.12 -1.97 -10.12
CA GLY A 513 -33.12 -1.09 -11.30
C GLY A 513 -33.02 -1.82 -12.65
N GLY A 514 -32.74 -3.13 -12.66
CA GLY A 514 -33.05 -4.02 -13.79
C GLY A 514 -32.17 -3.98 -15.05
N ASP A 515 -31.28 -3.00 -15.25
CA ASP A 515 -30.48 -2.91 -16.51
C ASP A 515 -28.95 -2.77 -16.33
N GLY A 516 -28.45 -2.54 -15.11
CA GLY A 516 -27.00 -2.43 -14.86
C GLY A 516 -26.23 -3.75 -15.04
N LEU A 517 -26.83 -4.86 -14.63
CA LEU A 517 -26.26 -6.19 -14.76
C LEU A 517 -26.27 -6.68 -16.22
N LYS A 518 -27.31 -6.33 -17.00
CA LYS A 518 -27.39 -6.66 -18.43
C LYS A 518 -26.28 -5.96 -19.23
N LYS A 519 -25.98 -4.71 -18.90
CA LYS A 519 -24.85 -3.95 -19.50
C LYS A 519 -23.49 -4.49 -19.08
N LEU A 520 -23.36 -4.94 -17.82
CA LEU A 520 -22.15 -5.56 -17.30
C LEU A 520 -21.87 -6.92 -17.98
N LEU A 521 -22.88 -7.79 -18.06
CA LEU A 521 -22.78 -9.15 -18.61
C LEU A 521 -22.66 -9.21 -20.14
N THR A 522 -23.12 -8.17 -20.85
CA THR A 522 -22.94 -8.03 -22.31
C THR A 522 -21.68 -7.24 -22.69
N HIS A 523 -20.90 -6.79 -21.71
CA HIS A 523 -19.67 -6.05 -21.95
C HIS A 523 -18.61 -6.97 -22.62
N PRO A 524 -17.96 -6.55 -23.72
CA PRO A 524 -17.05 -7.39 -24.50
C PRO A 524 -15.91 -8.02 -23.69
N ALA A 525 -15.43 -7.33 -22.65
CA ALA A 525 -14.38 -7.85 -21.76
C ALA A 525 -14.88 -8.98 -20.84
N LEU A 526 -16.14 -8.92 -20.39
CA LEU A 526 -16.76 -9.93 -19.52
C LEU A 526 -17.16 -11.17 -20.32
N MET A 527 -17.65 -10.97 -21.55
CA MET A 527 -17.88 -12.06 -22.52
C MET A 527 -16.56 -12.75 -22.91
N SER A 528 -15.48 -12.00 -23.12
CA SER A 528 -14.15 -12.57 -23.39
C SER A 528 -13.59 -13.29 -22.16
N PHE A 529 -13.85 -12.79 -20.96
CA PHE A 529 -13.46 -13.43 -19.70
C PHE A 529 -14.24 -14.73 -19.43
N ALA A 530 -15.56 -14.72 -19.62
CA ALA A 530 -16.40 -15.91 -19.51
C ALA A 530 -16.00 -16.96 -20.56
N LYS A 531 -15.73 -16.53 -21.79
CA LYS A 531 -15.22 -17.41 -22.86
C LYS A 531 -13.85 -18.00 -22.54
N ALA A 532 -12.90 -17.20 -22.07
CA ALA A 532 -11.57 -17.67 -21.66
C ALA A 532 -11.63 -18.60 -20.43
N THR A 533 -12.55 -18.35 -19.50
CA THR A 533 -12.81 -19.21 -18.34
C THR A 533 -13.43 -20.53 -18.78
N LEU A 534 -14.40 -20.51 -19.70
CA LEU A 534 -15.01 -21.70 -20.29
C LEU A 534 -14.03 -22.51 -21.15
N GLU A 535 -13.14 -21.86 -21.90
CA GLU A 535 -12.06 -22.51 -22.65
C GLU A 535 -11.02 -23.15 -21.72
N ALA A 536 -10.67 -22.49 -20.62
CA ALA A 536 -9.79 -23.04 -19.59
C ALA A 536 -10.44 -24.23 -18.85
N VAL A 537 -11.75 -24.20 -18.61
CA VAL A 537 -12.52 -25.32 -18.04
C VAL A 537 -12.65 -26.48 -19.05
N GLY A 538 -12.84 -26.18 -20.34
CA GLY A 538 -12.90 -27.18 -21.40
C GLY A 538 -11.58 -27.90 -21.67
N ALA A 539 -10.44 -27.23 -21.42
CA ALA A 539 -9.10 -27.83 -21.50
C ALA A 539 -8.76 -28.76 -20.32
N VAL A 540 -9.66 -28.87 -19.32
CA VAL A 540 -9.52 -29.68 -18.10
C VAL A 540 -10.42 -30.94 -18.14
N ARG A 541 -11.02 -31.24 -19.31
CA ARG A 541 -11.67 -32.54 -19.58
C ARG A 541 -10.74 -33.55 -20.22
#